data_AF-A0A660Q9Q5-F1
#
_entry.id   AF-A0A660Q9Q5-F1
#
_cell.length_a   1.000
_cell.length_b   1.000
_cell.length_c   1.000
_cell.angle_alpha   90.00
_cell.angle_beta   90.00
_cell.angle_gamma   90.00
#
_symmetry.space_group_name_H-M   'P 1'
#
loop_
_entity.id
_entity.type
_entity.pdbx_description
1 polymer ?
#
loop_
_entity_poly.entity_id
_entity_poly.type
_entity_poly.pdbx_seq_one_letter_code
_entity_poly.pdbx_strand_id
1 'polypeptide(L)'
;YGAWVKETYREWKAGPYANKGTRCQDCHMYHSSGKAAFGGKKRADLAHHSFHGSHFPSKLAGAVDLAIYAKKTEISPGSMLKLRAELFNGKVGHYIPSGSTEERMLWLEVQAIDATGKGYQIPVNRKGFEGEEYTIADSGAMAYQSMGEIIEIKGFKGIKRDGNCPDGVRIFRRPFFDPKGRMTICQWYTAANTSVDYRIGPMETKIENYTWAIPENISPGPVTIKASLFYSQVPSSVGEFLELPADEYAPILVNTTTLTMDVK
;
A
#
# COMPACT_ATOMS: atom_id res chain seq x y z
N TYR A 1 21.54 -8.39 12.34
CA TYR A 1 22.51 -8.43 11.23
C TYR A 1 22.88 -7.04 10.69
N GLY A 2 22.74 -5.94 11.46
CA GLY A 2 23.15 -4.60 11.01
C GLY A 2 22.20 -3.89 10.03
N ALA A 3 21.22 -4.59 9.46
CA ALA A 3 20.14 -4.00 8.67
C ALA A 3 19.32 -3.01 9.50
N TRP A 4 18.96 -1.88 8.90
CA TRP A 4 18.14 -0.87 9.55
C TRP A 4 16.67 -1.26 9.39
N VAL A 5 15.91 -1.34 10.48
CA VAL A 5 14.53 -1.89 10.46
C VAL A 5 13.46 -0.85 10.73
N LYS A 6 13.84 0.34 11.23
CA LYS A 6 12.98 1.52 11.37
C LYS A 6 13.77 2.74 10.90
N GLU A 7 13.41 3.25 9.72
CA GLU A 7 14.23 4.23 9.01
C GLU A 7 13.49 5.50 8.62
N THR A 8 12.27 5.71 9.12
CA THR A 8 11.42 6.86 8.78
C THR A 8 12.16 8.20 8.85
N TYR A 9 12.97 8.42 9.89
CA TYR A 9 13.77 9.64 10.00
C TYR A 9 14.81 9.77 8.89
N ARG A 10 15.44 8.67 8.49
CA ARG A 10 16.49 8.65 7.46
C ARG A 10 15.89 8.83 6.08
N GLU A 11 14.76 8.18 5.83
CA GLU A 11 13.91 8.39 4.65
C GLU A 11 13.52 9.87 4.50
N TRP A 12 12.98 10.47 5.57
CA TRP A 12 12.66 11.89 5.62
C TRP A 12 13.88 12.77 5.40
N LYS A 13 14.97 12.51 6.14
CA LYS A 13 16.21 13.32 6.11
C LYS A 13 16.86 13.34 4.74
N ALA A 14 16.80 12.24 4.00
CA ALA A 14 17.29 12.16 2.62
C ALA A 14 16.33 12.78 1.59
N GLY A 15 15.08 13.02 1.98
CA GLY A 15 14.00 13.47 1.11
C GLY A 15 13.88 14.99 0.94
N PRO A 16 13.03 15.43 -0.01
CA PRO A 16 12.87 16.85 -0.36
C PRO A 16 12.22 17.68 0.75
N TYR A 17 11.47 17.07 1.67
CA TYR A 17 10.82 17.78 2.78
C TYR A 17 11.83 18.22 3.84
N ALA A 18 12.79 17.35 4.21
CA ALA A 18 13.87 17.75 5.11
C ALA A 18 14.72 18.87 4.50
N ASN A 19 15.02 18.79 3.20
CA ASN A 19 15.77 19.83 2.48
C ASN A 19 15.05 21.19 2.48
N LYS A 20 13.72 21.19 2.55
CA LYS A 20 12.89 22.40 2.68
C LYS A 20 12.66 22.84 4.13
N GLY A 21 13.23 22.13 5.10
CA GLY A 21 13.05 22.42 6.52
C GLY A 21 11.69 22.00 7.09
N THR A 22 10.87 21.24 6.34
CA THR A 22 9.60 20.71 6.87
C THR A 22 9.89 19.53 7.80
N ARG A 23 9.52 19.69 9.07
CA ARG A 23 9.76 18.74 10.16
C ARG A 23 8.55 17.84 10.38
N CYS A 24 8.74 16.77 11.13
CA CYS A 24 7.66 15.85 11.51
C CYS A 24 6.50 16.60 12.20
N GLN A 25 6.82 17.57 13.07
CA GLN A 25 5.86 18.36 13.83
C GLN A 25 4.97 19.21 12.94
N ASP A 26 5.49 19.71 11.81
CA ASP A 26 4.74 20.59 10.92
C ASP A 26 3.55 19.86 10.27
N CYS A 27 3.60 18.52 10.17
CA CYS A 27 2.52 17.68 9.64
C CYS A 27 1.79 16.81 10.69
N HIS A 28 2.45 16.44 11.79
CA HIS A 28 1.90 15.53 12.82
C HIS A 28 1.50 16.23 14.12
N MET A 29 1.90 17.49 14.32
CA MET A 29 1.56 18.30 15.48
C MET A 29 0.95 19.63 15.04
N TYR A 30 -0.09 19.57 14.21
CA TYR A 30 -0.79 20.78 13.75
C TYR A 30 -1.24 21.63 14.93
N HIS A 31 -1.27 22.94 14.73
CA HIS A 31 -1.47 23.91 15.79
C HIS A 31 -2.93 24.31 15.91
N SER A 32 -3.43 24.43 17.15
CA SER A 32 -4.77 24.95 17.44
C SER A 32 -4.84 25.57 18.83
N SER A 33 -5.89 26.36 19.11
CA SER A 33 -6.10 26.85 20.47
C SER A 33 -6.57 25.72 21.39
N GLY A 34 -6.05 25.64 22.61
CA GLY A 34 -6.40 24.53 23.49
C GLY A 34 -5.74 24.57 24.87
N LYS A 35 -5.92 23.49 25.62
CA LYS A 35 -5.27 23.25 26.91
C LYS A 35 -4.36 22.02 26.76
N ALA A 36 -3.11 22.14 27.19
CA ALA A 36 -2.15 21.04 27.11
C ALA A 36 -2.42 19.90 28.11
N ALA A 37 -3.23 20.17 29.14
CA ALA A 37 -3.63 19.20 30.15
C ALA A 37 -4.99 19.59 30.74
N PHE A 38 -5.67 18.63 31.36
CA PHE A 38 -6.90 18.89 32.11
C PHE A 38 -6.66 19.97 33.18
N GLY A 39 -7.58 20.93 33.30
CA GLY A 39 -7.42 22.08 34.21
C GLY A 39 -6.38 23.13 33.79
N GLY A 40 -5.58 22.89 32.74
CA GLY A 40 -4.50 23.79 32.34
C GLY A 40 -4.95 25.14 31.75
N LYS A 41 -4.00 26.07 31.66
CA LYS A 41 -4.20 27.37 30.98
C LYS A 41 -4.51 27.16 29.49
N LYS A 42 -5.54 27.86 29.00
CA LYS A 42 -5.84 27.93 27.56
C LYS A 42 -4.74 28.72 26.85
N ARG A 43 -4.19 28.15 25.77
CA ARG A 43 -3.20 28.77 24.88
C ARG A 43 -3.86 29.01 23.52
N ALA A 44 -3.55 30.14 22.89
CA ALA A 44 -4.05 30.48 21.56
C ALA A 44 -3.40 29.59 20.48
N ASP A 45 -2.15 29.22 20.71
CA ASP A 45 -1.35 28.40 19.83
C ASP A 45 -0.74 27.23 20.62
N LEU A 46 -1.21 26.02 20.35
CA LEU A 46 -0.77 24.79 20.99
C LEU A 46 -0.54 23.73 19.92
N ALA A 47 0.65 23.16 19.91
CA ALA A 47 0.96 22.00 19.09
C ALA A 47 0.13 20.79 19.56
N HIS A 48 -0.67 20.23 18.67
CA HIS A 48 -1.53 19.10 19.00
C HIS A 48 -0.70 17.83 19.22
N HIS A 49 -1.00 17.07 20.27
CA HIS A 49 -0.26 15.85 20.65
C HIS A 49 -1.06 14.57 20.35
N SER A 50 -1.81 14.55 19.23
CA SER A 50 -2.58 13.36 18.84
C SER A 50 -1.81 12.37 17.97
N PHE A 51 -0.75 12.81 17.29
CA PHE A 51 0.18 11.96 16.54
C PHE A 51 -0.48 10.90 15.66
N HIS A 52 -1.57 11.25 14.97
CA HIS A 52 -2.29 10.32 14.12
C HIS A 52 -1.37 9.70 13.06
N GLY A 53 -1.50 8.38 12.90
CA GLY A 53 -0.82 7.56 11.90
C GLY A 53 -1.82 6.66 11.16
N SER A 54 -1.42 5.43 10.85
CA SER A 54 -2.23 4.49 10.07
C SER A 54 -3.54 4.06 10.74
N HIS A 55 -3.63 4.10 12.08
CA HIS A 55 -4.85 3.79 12.83
C HIS A 55 -5.91 4.90 12.81
N PHE A 56 -5.66 6.01 12.10
CA PHE A 56 -6.65 7.05 11.85
C PHE A 56 -6.96 7.07 10.35
N PRO A 57 -8.12 6.54 9.89
CA PRO A 57 -8.45 6.47 8.48
C PRO A 57 -8.38 7.84 7.76
N SER A 58 -8.76 8.92 8.44
CA SER A 58 -8.67 10.28 7.90
C SER A 58 -7.23 10.77 7.68
N LYS A 59 -6.24 10.19 8.36
CA LYS A 59 -4.81 10.47 8.12
C LYS A 59 -4.28 9.75 6.89
N LEU A 60 -4.85 8.58 6.56
CA LEU A 60 -4.55 7.83 5.33
C LEU A 60 -5.33 8.37 4.12
N ALA A 61 -6.56 8.85 4.33
CA ALA A 61 -7.43 9.35 3.27
C ALA A 61 -6.74 10.45 2.46
N GLY A 62 -6.49 10.17 1.17
CA GLY A 62 -5.82 11.06 0.24
C GLY A 62 -4.34 11.26 0.53
N ALA A 63 -3.67 10.43 1.33
CA ALA A 63 -2.22 10.54 1.58
C ALA A 63 -1.37 10.35 0.31
N VAL A 64 -1.92 9.62 -0.67
CA VAL A 64 -1.39 9.46 -2.03
C VAL A 64 -2.49 9.88 -3.00
N ASP A 65 -2.16 10.80 -3.91
CA ASP A 65 -3.06 11.19 -4.98
C ASP A 65 -3.12 10.05 -6.01
N LEU A 66 -4.30 9.75 -6.52
CA LEU A 66 -4.54 8.63 -7.44
C LEU A 66 -5.33 9.12 -8.66
N ALA A 67 -4.78 8.86 -9.84
CA ALA A 67 -5.46 9.11 -11.11
C ALA A 67 -5.38 7.86 -12.00
N ILE A 68 -6.40 7.65 -12.83
CA ILE A 68 -6.44 6.59 -13.83
C ILE A 68 -6.81 7.16 -15.19
N TYR A 69 -6.10 6.71 -16.22
CA TYR A 69 -6.21 7.21 -17.59
C TYR A 69 -6.40 6.05 -18.57
N ALA A 70 -7.23 6.30 -19.59
CA ALA A 70 -7.34 5.47 -20.79
C ALA A 70 -7.22 6.36 -22.03
N LYS A 71 -6.71 5.81 -23.14
CA LYS A 71 -6.63 6.55 -24.42
C LYS A 71 -7.94 6.57 -25.21
N LYS A 72 -8.87 5.67 -24.89
CA LYS A 72 -10.19 5.52 -25.53
C LYS A 72 -11.23 5.45 -24.43
N THR A 73 -12.43 5.94 -24.71
CA THR A 73 -13.60 5.88 -23.80
C THR A 73 -14.67 4.89 -24.27
N GLU A 74 -14.60 4.47 -25.53
CA GLU A 74 -15.45 3.42 -26.10
C GLU A 74 -14.65 2.11 -26.19
N ILE A 75 -15.29 1.03 -25.79
CA ILE A 75 -14.72 -0.32 -25.79
C ILE A 75 -15.66 -1.30 -26.50
N SER A 76 -15.09 -2.36 -27.06
CA SER A 76 -15.86 -3.43 -27.71
C SER A 76 -15.53 -4.77 -27.06
N PRO A 77 -16.49 -5.71 -27.00
CA PRO A 77 -16.21 -7.08 -26.57
C PRO A 77 -15.02 -7.69 -27.34
N GLY A 78 -14.16 -8.42 -26.63
CA GLY A 78 -12.94 -9.05 -27.20
C GLY A 78 -11.78 -8.09 -27.49
N SER A 79 -11.96 -6.77 -27.33
CA SER A 79 -10.88 -5.80 -27.55
C SER A 79 -9.96 -5.66 -26.33
N MET A 80 -8.80 -5.03 -26.52
CA MET A 80 -7.83 -4.76 -25.46
C MET A 80 -7.90 -3.30 -25.02
N LEU A 81 -8.11 -3.07 -23.72
CA LEU A 81 -8.03 -1.76 -23.11
C LEU A 81 -6.70 -1.57 -22.38
N LYS A 82 -5.97 -0.50 -22.70
CA LYS A 82 -4.76 -0.09 -21.97
C LYS A 82 -5.11 1.03 -20.98
N LEU A 83 -4.74 0.83 -19.73
CA LEU A 83 -4.93 1.79 -18.64
C LEU A 83 -3.57 2.20 -18.06
N ARG A 84 -3.49 3.43 -17.56
CA ARG A 84 -2.35 3.95 -16.80
C ARG A 84 -2.88 4.52 -15.49
N ALA A 85 -2.41 3.99 -14.37
CA ALA A 85 -2.63 4.57 -13.06
C ALA A 85 -1.39 5.37 -12.62
N GLU A 86 -1.62 6.54 -12.04
CA GLU A 86 -0.59 7.39 -11.46
C GLU A 86 -0.85 7.57 -9.97
N LEU A 87 0.17 7.32 -9.16
CA LEU A 87 0.14 7.45 -7.72
C LEU A 87 1.20 8.46 -7.29
N PHE A 88 0.80 9.61 -6.77
CA PHE A 88 1.72 10.68 -6.39
C PHE A 88 1.71 10.89 -4.88
N ASN A 89 2.89 10.78 -4.25
CA ASN A 89 3.07 11.12 -2.85
C ASN A 89 3.50 12.59 -2.72
N GLY A 90 2.52 13.50 -2.81
CA GLY A 90 2.73 14.94 -2.62
C GLY A 90 2.51 15.45 -1.19
N LYS A 91 2.19 14.57 -0.23
CA LYS A 91 1.77 14.96 1.13
C LYS A 91 2.62 14.36 2.23
N VAL A 92 3.18 13.17 2.03
CA VAL A 92 3.95 12.46 3.05
C VAL A 92 5.43 12.76 2.87
N GLY A 93 6.06 13.31 3.91
CA GLY A 93 7.47 13.72 3.88
C GLY A 93 8.49 12.58 3.89
N HIS A 94 8.03 11.34 3.92
CA HIS A 94 8.81 10.10 3.90
C HIS A 94 8.14 9.10 2.94
N TYR A 95 8.71 7.91 2.79
CA TYR A 95 8.10 6.85 1.98
C TYR A 95 6.75 6.39 2.55
N ILE A 96 5.82 5.99 1.69
CA ILE A 96 4.58 5.34 2.14
C ILE A 96 4.52 3.90 1.60
N PRO A 97 4.33 2.89 2.49
CA PRO A 97 4.33 2.99 3.96
C PRO A 97 5.74 3.21 4.58
N SER A 98 5.84 3.80 5.77
CA SER A 98 7.08 3.86 6.56
C SER A 98 6.87 3.23 7.95
N GLY A 99 7.93 3.15 8.76
CA GLY A 99 7.92 2.50 10.07
C GLY A 99 8.07 0.99 9.91
N SER A 100 7.01 0.23 10.11
CA SER A 100 6.97 -1.24 9.96
C SER A 100 6.86 -1.71 8.51
N THR A 101 7.86 -1.33 7.71
CA THR A 101 7.87 -1.59 6.26
C THR A 101 7.84 -3.06 5.87
N GLU A 102 8.29 -3.94 6.79
CA GLU A 102 8.27 -5.39 6.63
C GLU A 102 6.87 -6.00 6.57
N GLU A 103 5.88 -5.34 7.20
CA GLU A 103 4.52 -5.84 7.35
C GLU A 103 3.45 -4.87 6.83
N ARG A 104 3.72 -3.56 6.79
CA ARG A 104 2.75 -2.59 6.26
C ARG A 104 2.46 -2.88 4.79
N MET A 105 1.18 -2.98 4.45
CA MET A 105 0.72 -3.21 3.09
C MET A 105 0.12 -1.92 2.53
N LEU A 106 0.51 -1.58 1.31
CA LEU A 106 -0.16 -0.58 0.47
C LEU A 106 -0.34 -1.20 -0.91
N TRP A 107 -1.55 -1.30 -1.43
CA TRP A 107 -1.80 -1.96 -2.71
C TRP A 107 -2.87 -1.28 -3.55
N LEU A 108 -2.70 -1.34 -4.87
CA LEU A 108 -3.61 -0.76 -5.85
C LEU A 108 -4.42 -1.87 -6.53
N GLU A 109 -5.72 -1.87 -6.29
CA GLU A 109 -6.70 -2.68 -7.00
C GLU A 109 -7.26 -1.89 -8.18
N VAL A 110 -7.32 -2.51 -9.37
CA VAL A 110 -7.99 -1.97 -10.54
C VAL A 110 -9.03 -2.98 -11.00
N GLN A 111 -10.28 -2.55 -11.06
CA GLN A 111 -11.42 -3.38 -11.42
C GLN A 111 -12.24 -2.72 -12.52
N ALA A 112 -12.72 -3.51 -13.47
CA ALA A 112 -13.83 -3.14 -14.35
C ALA A 112 -15.14 -3.66 -13.74
N ILE A 113 -16.17 -2.82 -13.67
CA ILE A 113 -17.50 -3.19 -13.19
C ILE A 113 -18.48 -2.93 -14.33
N ASP A 114 -19.13 -3.98 -14.84
CA ASP A 114 -20.07 -3.85 -15.95
C ASP A 114 -21.44 -3.30 -15.53
N ALA A 115 -22.32 -3.09 -16.52
CA ALA A 115 -23.66 -2.53 -16.30
C ALA A 115 -24.56 -3.40 -15.40
N THR A 116 -24.22 -4.69 -15.20
CA THR A 116 -24.93 -5.61 -14.31
C THR A 116 -24.35 -5.63 -12.90
N GLY A 117 -23.24 -4.92 -12.67
CA GLY A 117 -22.50 -4.90 -11.41
C GLY A 117 -21.45 -6.01 -11.30
N LYS A 118 -21.18 -6.77 -12.37
CA LYS A 118 -20.15 -7.82 -12.35
C LYS A 118 -18.76 -7.20 -12.39
N GLY A 119 -17.95 -7.53 -11.40
CA GLY A 119 -16.57 -7.08 -11.27
C GLY A 119 -15.56 -7.99 -11.98
N TYR A 120 -14.56 -7.38 -12.61
CA TYR A 120 -13.44 -8.01 -13.28
C TYR A 120 -12.15 -7.40 -12.74
N GLN A 121 -11.35 -8.20 -12.04
CA GLN A 121 -10.03 -7.76 -11.58
C GLN A 121 -9.10 -7.59 -12.80
N ILE A 122 -8.38 -6.47 -12.85
CA ILE A 122 -7.41 -6.19 -13.90
C ILE A 122 -6.01 -6.25 -13.28
N PRO A 123 -5.22 -7.30 -13.54
CA PRO A 123 -3.88 -7.44 -12.97
C PRO A 123 -2.93 -6.39 -13.55
N VAL A 124 -1.93 -5.99 -12.77
CA VAL A 124 -0.90 -5.04 -13.20
C VAL A 124 0.02 -5.68 -14.25
N ASN A 125 0.43 -4.90 -15.25
CA ASN A 125 1.46 -5.33 -16.18
C ASN A 125 2.82 -5.36 -15.46
N ARG A 126 3.55 -6.47 -15.63
CA ARG A 126 4.93 -6.60 -15.12
C ARG A 126 5.85 -5.58 -15.80
N LYS A 127 6.77 -5.01 -15.02
CA LYS A 127 7.83 -4.09 -15.46
C LYS A 127 9.16 -4.80 -15.72
N GLY A 128 9.37 -5.96 -15.11
CA GLY A 128 10.54 -6.81 -15.30
C GLY A 128 11.78 -6.42 -14.50
N PHE A 129 11.64 -5.67 -13.40
CA PHE A 129 12.77 -5.39 -12.50
C PHE A 129 13.02 -6.54 -11.51
N GLU A 130 14.25 -6.67 -11.03
CA GLU A 130 14.63 -7.68 -10.05
C GLU A 130 13.81 -7.56 -8.75
N GLY A 131 13.23 -8.67 -8.30
CA GLY A 131 12.37 -8.69 -7.12
C GLY A 131 10.96 -8.12 -7.32
N GLU A 132 10.55 -7.84 -8.57
CA GLU A 132 9.19 -7.40 -8.87
C GLU A 132 8.12 -8.39 -8.38
N GLU A 133 8.43 -9.69 -8.31
CA GLU A 133 7.54 -10.72 -7.78
C GLU A 133 7.11 -10.45 -6.33
N TYR A 134 7.89 -9.71 -5.55
CA TYR A 134 7.49 -9.25 -4.20
C TYR A 134 6.56 -8.04 -4.25
N THR A 135 6.25 -7.49 -5.40
CA THR A 135 5.43 -6.29 -5.56
C THR A 135 4.14 -6.57 -6.31
N ILE A 136 3.88 -7.83 -6.67
CA ILE A 136 2.65 -8.27 -7.33
C ILE A 136 2.06 -9.36 -6.45
N ALA A 137 0.79 -9.23 -6.08
CA ALA A 137 0.11 -10.19 -5.22
C ALA A 137 0.03 -11.57 -5.89
N ASP A 138 0.30 -12.61 -5.10
CA ASP A 138 0.22 -14.01 -5.51
C ASP A 138 -0.31 -14.85 -4.34
N SER A 139 -1.51 -15.38 -4.49
CA SER A 139 -2.21 -16.20 -3.51
C SER A 139 -1.54 -17.55 -3.24
N GLY A 140 -0.67 -18.01 -4.16
CA GLY A 140 0.17 -19.18 -4.00
C GLY A 140 1.51 -18.90 -3.33
N ALA A 141 1.93 -17.63 -3.21
CA ALA A 141 3.20 -17.27 -2.60
C ALA A 141 3.16 -17.42 -1.07
N MET A 142 4.11 -18.18 -0.53
CA MET A 142 4.27 -18.43 0.91
C MET A 142 5.50 -17.70 1.47
N ALA A 143 5.42 -17.19 2.69
CA ALA A 143 6.51 -16.48 3.37
C ALA A 143 6.47 -16.66 4.90
N TYR A 144 7.35 -15.95 5.60
CA TYR A 144 7.34 -15.80 7.07
C TYR A 144 7.64 -17.08 7.85
N GLN A 145 8.42 -18.00 7.26
CA GLN A 145 8.82 -19.26 7.91
C GLN A 145 9.57 -19.04 9.22
N SER A 146 10.31 -17.94 9.33
CA SER A 146 11.03 -17.58 10.56
C SER A 146 10.10 -17.48 11.77
N MET A 147 8.84 -17.06 11.61
CA MET A 147 7.90 -16.98 12.73
C MET A 147 7.71 -18.34 13.40
N GLY A 148 7.44 -19.38 12.62
CA GLY A 148 7.28 -20.74 13.14
C GLY A 148 8.57 -21.31 13.72
N GLU A 149 9.74 -20.93 13.20
CA GLU A 149 11.03 -21.30 13.82
C GLU A 149 11.17 -20.68 15.22
N ILE A 150 10.69 -19.44 15.40
CA ILE A 150 10.80 -18.69 16.67
C ILE A 150 9.82 -19.19 17.72
N ILE A 151 8.57 -19.50 17.33
CA ILE A 151 7.53 -20.02 18.23
C ILE A 151 7.47 -21.56 18.24
N GLU A 152 8.52 -22.20 17.73
CA GLU A 152 8.77 -23.65 17.80
C GLU A 152 7.69 -24.55 17.14
N ILE A 153 7.04 -24.05 16.07
CA ILE A 153 6.12 -24.86 15.26
C ILE A 153 6.93 -25.75 14.31
N LYS A 154 7.02 -27.04 14.65
CA LYS A 154 7.71 -28.05 13.85
C LYS A 154 7.12 -28.12 12.43
N GLY A 155 8.00 -28.02 11.43
CA GLY A 155 7.62 -28.17 10.02
C GLY A 155 6.83 -27.01 9.44
N PHE A 156 6.78 -25.86 10.12
CA PHE A 156 6.05 -24.68 9.66
C PHE A 156 6.47 -24.27 8.24
N LYS A 157 5.51 -24.27 7.31
CA LYS A 157 5.75 -23.95 5.89
C LYS A 157 5.72 -22.44 5.62
N GLY A 158 5.37 -21.64 6.62
CA GLY A 158 5.01 -20.24 6.43
C GLY A 158 3.50 -20.07 6.26
N ILE A 159 3.10 -18.84 5.96
CA ILE A 159 1.72 -18.45 5.65
C ILE A 159 1.72 -17.66 4.34
N LYS A 160 0.52 -17.39 3.78
CA LYS A 160 0.38 -16.60 2.55
C LYS A 160 1.13 -15.28 2.68
N ARG A 161 2.00 -14.96 1.72
CA ARG A 161 2.81 -13.74 1.74
C ARG A 161 1.96 -12.47 1.75
N ASP A 162 0.89 -12.47 0.95
CA ASP A 162 0.11 -11.26 0.62
C ASP A 162 -1.28 -11.24 1.28
N GLY A 163 -1.55 -12.20 2.18
CA GLY A 163 -2.85 -12.34 2.83
C GLY A 163 -3.98 -12.54 1.82
N ASN A 164 -5.01 -11.70 1.93
CA ASN A 164 -6.22 -11.74 1.11
C ASN A 164 -6.18 -10.75 -0.06
N CYS A 165 -5.02 -10.18 -0.40
CA CYS A 165 -4.89 -9.34 -1.60
C CYS A 165 -5.27 -10.15 -2.85
N PRO A 166 -6.11 -9.61 -3.76
CA PRO A 166 -6.44 -10.29 -5.01
C PRO A 166 -5.19 -10.53 -5.87
N ASP A 167 -5.13 -11.65 -6.59
CA ASP A 167 -3.99 -11.96 -7.45
C ASP A 167 -3.72 -10.87 -8.49
N GLY A 168 -2.44 -10.57 -8.71
CA GLY A 168 -2.00 -9.62 -9.72
C GLY A 168 -2.13 -8.15 -9.34
N VAL A 169 -2.58 -7.80 -8.13
CA VAL A 169 -2.59 -6.39 -7.68
C VAL A 169 -1.17 -5.88 -7.43
N ARG A 170 -0.95 -4.58 -7.66
CA ARG A 170 0.35 -3.95 -7.37
C ARG A 170 0.44 -3.65 -5.88
N ILE A 171 1.50 -4.11 -5.22
CA ILE A 171 1.83 -3.84 -3.82
C ILE A 171 3.08 -2.97 -3.74
N PHE A 172 2.98 -1.86 -3.02
CA PHE A 172 4.06 -0.90 -2.78
C PHE A 172 4.69 -1.18 -1.41
N ARG A 173 5.81 -1.91 -1.39
CA ARG A 173 6.44 -2.35 -0.14
C ARG A 173 7.95 -2.51 -0.25
N ARG A 174 8.56 -2.75 0.90
CA ARG A 174 9.97 -3.10 1.06
C ARG A 174 10.07 -4.39 1.88
N PRO A 175 10.14 -5.56 1.24
CA PRO A 175 10.25 -6.83 1.95
C PRO A 175 11.56 -6.92 2.75
N PHE A 176 11.49 -7.55 3.91
CA PHE A 176 12.67 -7.90 4.70
C PHE A 176 12.99 -9.36 4.50
N PHE A 177 14.27 -9.70 4.50
CA PHE A 177 14.77 -11.04 4.28
C PHE A 177 15.58 -11.51 5.48
N ASP A 178 15.31 -12.75 5.89
CA ASP A 178 16.06 -13.42 6.93
C ASP A 178 17.44 -13.89 6.43
N PRO A 179 18.31 -14.47 7.27
CA PRO A 179 19.65 -14.92 6.87
C PRO A 179 19.65 -16.06 5.85
N LYS A 180 18.50 -16.72 5.64
CA LYS A 180 18.30 -17.76 4.63
C LYS A 180 17.70 -17.19 3.34
N GLY A 181 17.55 -15.86 3.24
CA GLY A 181 16.97 -15.18 2.08
C GLY A 181 15.45 -15.29 1.99
N ARG A 182 14.75 -15.72 3.05
CA ARG A 182 13.28 -15.85 3.04
C ARG A 182 12.64 -14.55 3.52
N MET A 183 11.52 -14.17 2.90
CA MET A 183 10.78 -12.99 3.34
C MET A 183 10.27 -13.17 4.78
N THR A 184 10.48 -12.15 5.61
CA THR A 184 10.19 -12.17 7.05
C THR A 184 9.61 -10.84 7.53
N ILE A 185 8.81 -10.90 8.60
CA ILE A 185 8.42 -9.72 9.40
C ILE A 185 9.22 -9.63 10.71
N CYS A 186 10.09 -10.61 10.98
CA CYS A 186 10.89 -10.65 12.20
C CYS A 186 12.06 -9.66 12.08
N GLN A 187 11.80 -8.40 12.45
CA GLN A 187 12.76 -7.29 12.34
C GLN A 187 14.16 -7.64 12.91
N TRP A 188 14.20 -8.24 14.10
CA TRP A 188 15.46 -8.62 14.75
C TRP A 188 16.25 -9.70 13.98
N TYR A 189 15.55 -10.51 13.18
CA TYR A 189 16.13 -11.57 12.36
C TYR A 189 16.40 -11.11 10.92
N THR A 190 16.19 -9.84 10.59
CA THR A 190 16.41 -9.31 9.25
C THR A 190 17.91 -9.22 8.94
N ALA A 191 18.32 -9.89 7.86
CA ALA A 191 19.67 -9.89 7.30
C ALA A 191 19.82 -8.92 6.14
N ALA A 192 18.80 -8.79 5.29
CA ALA A 192 18.80 -7.89 4.14
C ALA A 192 17.41 -7.28 3.90
N ASN A 193 17.35 -6.03 3.44
CA ASN A 193 16.11 -5.33 3.13
C ASN A 193 16.28 -4.19 2.10
N THR A 194 17.38 -4.22 1.35
CA THR A 194 17.71 -3.21 0.33
C THR A 194 17.58 -3.73 -1.10
N SER A 195 17.30 -5.02 -1.28
CA SER A 195 17.16 -5.65 -2.61
C SER A 195 15.90 -5.18 -3.34
N VAL A 196 14.83 -4.84 -2.62
CA VAL A 196 13.58 -4.36 -3.18
C VAL A 196 13.01 -3.26 -2.29
N ASP A 197 12.85 -2.06 -2.83
CA ASP A 197 12.04 -0.99 -2.22
C ASP A 197 11.12 -0.37 -3.28
N TYR A 198 9.88 -0.84 -3.33
CA TYR A 198 8.87 -0.41 -4.29
C TYR A 198 7.79 0.48 -3.64
N ARG A 199 8.10 1.06 -2.49
CA ARG A 199 7.25 2.03 -1.82
C ARG A 199 7.21 3.35 -2.60
N ILE A 200 6.29 4.24 -2.25
CA ILE A 200 6.16 5.55 -2.90
C ILE A 200 6.91 6.59 -2.07
N GLY A 201 8.05 7.06 -2.57
CA GLY A 201 8.89 8.06 -1.94
C GLY A 201 8.25 9.46 -1.89
N PRO A 202 8.76 10.37 -1.06
CA PRO A 202 8.27 11.74 -0.97
C PRO A 202 8.48 12.50 -2.30
N MET A 203 7.42 13.14 -2.81
CA MET A 203 7.38 13.77 -4.14
C MET A 203 7.62 12.79 -5.31
N GLU A 204 7.51 11.48 -5.10
CA GLU A 204 7.60 10.48 -6.16
C GLU A 204 6.22 10.23 -6.78
N THR A 205 6.20 10.05 -8.10
CA THR A 205 5.07 9.46 -8.82
C THR A 205 5.40 8.03 -9.23
N LYS A 206 4.65 7.04 -8.75
CA LYS A 206 4.63 5.69 -9.34
C LYS A 206 3.62 5.65 -10.47
N ILE A 207 4.01 5.04 -11.59
CA ILE A 207 3.14 4.84 -12.76
C ILE A 207 2.96 3.34 -12.96
N GLU A 208 1.73 2.85 -12.92
CA GLU A 208 1.39 1.45 -13.16
C GLU A 208 0.55 1.32 -14.43
N ASN A 209 0.88 0.33 -15.25
CA ASN A 209 0.16 0.08 -16.49
C ASN A 209 -0.65 -1.20 -16.37
N TYR A 210 -1.82 -1.21 -16.99
CA TYR A 210 -2.71 -2.36 -17.00
C TYR A 210 -3.18 -2.62 -18.42
N THR A 211 -3.51 -3.88 -18.69
CA THR A 211 -4.04 -4.29 -19.98
C THR A 211 -5.19 -5.26 -19.73
N TRP A 212 -6.40 -4.79 -20.00
CA TRP A 212 -7.62 -5.57 -19.79
C TRP A 212 -8.08 -6.16 -21.12
N ALA A 213 -8.08 -7.50 -21.19
CA ALA A 213 -8.76 -8.23 -22.25
C ALA A 213 -10.25 -8.25 -21.94
N ILE A 214 -11.03 -7.51 -22.71
CA ILE A 214 -12.45 -7.33 -22.46
C ILE A 214 -13.17 -8.62 -22.82
N PRO A 215 -13.96 -9.22 -21.90
CA PRO A 215 -14.66 -10.47 -22.17
C PRO A 215 -15.58 -10.34 -23.40
N GLU A 216 -15.64 -11.38 -24.24
CA GLU A 216 -16.57 -11.42 -25.37
C GLU A 216 -18.04 -11.35 -24.94
N ASN A 217 -18.34 -11.82 -23.72
CA ASN A 217 -19.68 -11.85 -23.14
C ASN A 217 -19.95 -10.69 -22.17
N ILE A 218 -19.19 -9.60 -22.26
CA ILE A 218 -19.45 -8.43 -21.41
C ILE A 218 -20.81 -7.81 -21.76
N SER A 219 -21.55 -7.39 -20.74
CA SER A 219 -22.86 -6.76 -20.94
C SER A 219 -22.70 -5.41 -21.65
N PRO A 220 -23.54 -5.10 -22.66
CA PRO A 220 -23.59 -3.76 -23.26
C PRO A 220 -23.94 -2.68 -22.23
N GLY A 221 -23.47 -1.45 -22.48
CA GLY A 221 -23.73 -0.30 -21.62
C GLY A 221 -22.51 0.16 -20.81
N PRO A 222 -22.71 0.91 -19.72
CA PRO A 222 -21.61 1.55 -19.01
C PRO A 222 -20.76 0.53 -18.26
N VAL A 223 -19.45 0.68 -18.37
CA VAL A 223 -18.43 -0.01 -17.57
C VAL A 223 -17.68 1.02 -16.75
N THR A 224 -17.59 0.80 -15.44
CA THR A 224 -16.79 1.62 -14.54
C THR A 224 -15.45 0.94 -14.29
N ILE A 225 -14.36 1.59 -14.70
CA ILE A 225 -13.01 1.24 -14.26
C ILE A 225 -12.76 1.94 -12.93
N LYS A 226 -12.67 1.18 -11.84
CA LYS A 226 -12.41 1.66 -10.49
C LYS A 226 -10.99 1.30 -10.08
N ALA A 227 -10.21 2.32 -9.69
CA ALA A 227 -8.93 2.15 -9.04
C ALA A 227 -9.07 2.46 -7.55
N SER A 228 -8.64 1.56 -6.68
CA SER A 228 -8.71 1.71 -5.22
C SER A 228 -7.35 1.40 -4.60
N LEU A 229 -6.79 2.38 -3.90
CA LEU A 229 -5.57 2.23 -3.13
C LEU A 229 -5.96 1.90 -1.69
N PHE A 230 -5.50 0.76 -1.20
CA PHE A 230 -5.78 0.27 0.15
C PHE A 230 -4.50 0.18 0.97
N TYR A 231 -4.68 0.26 2.28
CA TYR A 231 -3.64 0.09 3.28
C TYR A 231 -4.09 -0.94 4.33
N SER A 232 -3.17 -1.73 4.86
CA SER A 232 -3.38 -2.47 6.10
C SER A 232 -2.11 -2.46 6.96
N GLN A 233 -2.29 -2.57 8.27
CA GLN A 233 -1.20 -2.54 9.24
C GLN A 233 -0.31 -3.76 9.08
N VAL A 234 -0.89 -4.93 8.83
CA VAL A 234 -0.16 -6.17 8.53
C VAL A 234 -0.83 -6.91 7.37
N PRO A 235 -0.16 -7.90 6.74
CA PRO A 235 -0.85 -8.82 5.83
C PRO A 235 -1.93 -9.59 6.60
N SER A 236 -3.10 -9.81 6.01
CA SER A 236 -4.20 -10.48 6.73
C SER A 236 -3.85 -11.88 7.22
N SER A 237 -3.01 -12.61 6.47
CA SER A 237 -2.49 -13.90 6.91
C SER A 237 -1.71 -13.80 8.22
N VAL A 238 -0.88 -12.76 8.40
CA VAL A 238 -0.13 -12.51 9.64
C VAL A 238 -1.10 -12.18 10.76
N GLY A 239 -2.07 -11.31 10.50
CA GLY A 239 -3.09 -10.94 11.49
C GLY A 239 -3.91 -12.13 11.98
N GLU A 240 -4.38 -12.96 11.05
CA GLU A 240 -5.10 -14.21 11.33
C GLU A 240 -4.22 -15.20 12.12
N PHE A 241 -2.96 -15.38 11.71
CA PHE A 241 -2.04 -16.32 12.35
C PHE A 241 -1.67 -15.93 13.79
N LEU A 242 -1.55 -14.63 14.06
CA LEU A 242 -1.22 -14.09 15.39
C LEU A 242 -2.46 -13.73 16.22
N GLU A 243 -3.66 -14.05 15.73
CA GLU A 243 -4.94 -13.73 16.37
C GLU A 243 -5.09 -12.23 16.74
N LEU A 244 -4.61 -11.36 15.86
CA LEU A 244 -4.74 -9.92 16.04
C LEU A 244 -6.20 -9.46 15.89
N PRO A 245 -6.59 -8.32 16.49
CA PRO A 245 -7.86 -7.67 16.18
C PRO A 245 -8.06 -7.48 14.68
N ALA A 246 -9.28 -7.75 14.18
CA ALA A 246 -9.57 -7.75 12.75
C ALA A 246 -9.29 -6.41 12.05
N ASP A 247 -9.37 -5.30 12.79
CA ASP A 247 -9.06 -3.96 12.31
C ASP A 247 -7.56 -3.72 12.03
N GLU A 248 -6.66 -4.54 12.56
CA GLU A 248 -5.22 -4.48 12.25
C GLU A 248 -4.89 -5.05 10.85
N TYR A 249 -5.81 -5.76 10.22
CA TYR A 249 -5.59 -6.29 8.88
C TYR A 249 -6.78 -6.10 7.93
N ALA A 250 -7.80 -5.38 8.37
CA ALA A 250 -8.86 -4.90 7.51
C ALA A 250 -8.30 -3.88 6.50
N PRO A 251 -8.68 -3.97 5.21
CA PRO A 251 -8.32 -2.95 4.23
C PRO A 251 -8.90 -1.58 4.61
N ILE A 252 -8.03 -0.58 4.72
CA ILE A 252 -8.38 0.82 4.90
C ILE A 252 -8.24 1.52 3.55
N LEU A 253 -9.33 2.13 3.06
CA LEU A 253 -9.29 2.88 1.81
C LEU A 253 -8.44 4.15 1.97
N VAL A 254 -7.36 4.25 1.20
CA VAL A 254 -6.48 5.43 1.12
C VAL A 254 -7.02 6.41 0.10
N ASN A 255 -7.33 5.94 -1.11
CA ASN A 255 -7.88 6.79 -2.17
C ASN A 255 -8.61 5.93 -3.22
N THR A 256 -9.55 6.52 -3.95
CA THR A 256 -10.21 5.85 -5.07
C THR A 256 -10.52 6.84 -6.18
N THR A 257 -10.50 6.35 -7.40
CA THR A 257 -10.92 7.10 -8.59
C THR A 257 -11.59 6.18 -9.59
N THR A 258 -12.41 6.76 -10.45
CA THR A 258 -13.20 6.02 -11.44
C THR A 258 -13.09 6.67 -12.81
N LEU A 259 -13.05 5.83 -13.84
CA LEU A 259 -13.24 6.20 -15.23
C LEU A 259 -14.43 5.42 -15.77
N THR A 260 -15.42 6.10 -16.34
CA THR A 260 -16.57 5.45 -17.00
C THR A 260 -16.30 5.32 -18.49
N MET A 261 -16.73 4.20 -19.05
CA MET A 261 -16.59 3.83 -20.45
C MET A 261 -17.88 3.20 -20.93
N ASP A 262 -18.10 3.16 -22.24
CA ASP A 262 -19.28 2.49 -22.82
C ASP A 262 -18.85 1.30 -23.68
N VAL A 263 -19.50 0.16 -23.43
CA VAL A 263 -19.43 -1.03 -24.29
C VAL A 263 -20.39 -0.85 -25.45
N LYS A 264 -19.83 -0.79 -26.66
CA LYS A 264 -20.58 -0.84 -27.92
C LYS A 264 -20.96 -2.25 -28.30
#